data_AF-A0AAE1KBG1-F1
#
_entry.id   AF-A0AAE1KBG1-F1
#
_cell.length_a   1.000
_cell.length_b   1.000
_cell.length_c   1.000
_cell.angle_alpha   90.00
_cell.angle_beta   90.00
_cell.angle_gamma   90.00
#
_symmetry.space_group_name_H-M   'P 1'
#
loop_
_entity.id
_entity.type
_entity.pdbx_description
1 polymer ?
#
loop_
_entity_poly.entity_id
_entity_poly.type
_entity_poly.pdbx_seq_one_letter_code
_entity_poly.pdbx_strand_id
1 'polypeptide(L)'
;LQEDRIEASSLPRRWSTRSQLVVSARAEDDGKLFSCQAVHPALREDPTALVASITLSVLRSKRDGKGEWEKGKEKREGLRGRDKRATRKTQAKEDEEEEEEEEQEEEEEEEEEKEEEEEEEEEEEEEEEEEEEEE
;
A
#
# COMPACT_ATOMS: atom_id res chain seq x y z
N LEU A 1 -15.49 -12.45 -6.74
CA LEU A 1 -14.91 -13.69 -6.17
C LEU A 1 -13.95 -13.26 -5.07
N GLN A 2 -13.86 -14.04 -4.00
CA GLN A 2 -12.82 -13.87 -2.98
C GLN A 2 -11.74 -14.91 -3.23
N GLU A 3 -10.48 -14.48 -3.16
CA GLU A 3 -9.31 -15.32 -3.34
C GLU A 3 -8.36 -15.06 -2.17
N ASP A 4 -7.90 -16.12 -1.51
CA ASP A 4 -6.95 -16.04 -0.41
C ASP A 4 -5.66 -16.75 -0.82
N ARG A 5 -4.52 -16.08 -0.61
CA ARG A 5 -3.19 -16.59 -0.98
C ARG A 5 -2.22 -16.45 0.19
N ILE A 6 -1.50 -17.51 0.48
CA ILE A 6 -0.39 -17.50 1.44
C ILE A 6 0.85 -16.98 0.71
N GLU A 7 1.51 -15.99 1.29
CA GLU A 7 2.75 -15.40 0.79
C GLU A 7 3.87 -15.68 1.80
N ALA A 8 5.08 -15.93 1.30
CA ALA A 8 6.24 -16.04 2.19
C ALA A 8 6.49 -14.67 2.81
N SER A 9 6.73 -14.62 4.13
CA SER A 9 7.25 -13.41 4.76
C SER A 9 8.74 -13.26 4.45
N SER A 10 9.23 -12.02 4.42
CA SER A 10 10.66 -11.70 4.44
C SER A 10 11.33 -12.30 5.69
N LEU A 11 10.64 -12.24 6.83
CA LEU A 11 11.15 -12.72 8.11
C LEU A 11 11.04 -14.25 8.27
N PRO A 12 12.06 -14.90 8.88
CA PRO A 12 12.04 -16.33 9.16
C PRO A 12 10.89 -16.68 10.12
N ARG A 13 10.27 -17.85 9.91
CA ARG A 13 9.19 -18.41 10.74
C ARG A 13 7.91 -17.57 10.88
N ARG A 14 7.78 -16.46 10.15
CA ARG A 14 6.52 -15.73 10.00
C ARG A 14 5.75 -16.25 8.78
N TRP A 15 4.44 -15.99 8.76
CA TRP A 15 3.59 -16.30 7.61
C TRP A 15 2.79 -15.06 7.23
N SER A 16 2.80 -14.71 5.95
CA SER A 16 1.95 -13.66 5.39
C SER A 16 0.77 -14.28 4.65
N THR A 17 -0.40 -13.65 4.72
CA THR A 17 -1.58 -14.07 3.97
C THR A 17 -2.25 -12.85 3.37
N ARG A 18 -2.53 -12.92 2.07
CA ARG A 18 -3.19 -11.88 1.30
C ARG A 18 -4.58 -12.36 0.89
N SER A 19 -5.61 -11.62 1.31
CA SER A 19 -7.00 -11.83 0.87
C SER A 19 -7.40 -10.76 -0.14
N GLN A 20 -7.93 -11.18 -1.28
CA GLN A 20 -8.36 -10.29 -2.36
C GLN A 20 -9.85 -10.50 -2.66
N LEU A 21 -10.62 -9.41 -2.58
CA LEU A 21 -12.03 -9.39 -2.93
C LEU A 21 -12.26 -8.53 -4.17
N VAL A 22 -12.65 -9.15 -5.28
CA VAL A 22 -13.01 -8.42 -6.51
C VAL A 22 -14.52 -8.16 -6.54
N VAL A 23 -14.89 -6.88 -6.51
CA VAL A 23 -16.27 -6.40 -6.57
C VAL A 23 -16.51 -5.54 -7.81
N SER A 24 -17.62 -5.82 -8.51
CA SER A 24 -18.07 -4.98 -9.63
C SER A 24 -18.98 -3.88 -9.09
N ALA A 25 -18.40 -2.71 -8.83
CA ALA A 25 -19.12 -1.56 -8.28
C ALA A 25 -20.29 -1.11 -9.17
N ARG A 26 -21.47 -0.97 -8.58
CA ARG A 26 -22.68 -0.41 -9.20
C ARG A 26 -23.09 0.88 -8.52
N ALA A 27 -24.00 1.61 -9.15
CA ALA A 27 -24.53 2.85 -8.57
C ALA A 27 -25.14 2.63 -7.18
N GLU A 28 -25.75 1.47 -6.92
CA GLU A 28 -26.36 1.13 -5.63
C GLU A 28 -25.33 0.79 -4.54
N ASP A 29 -24.06 0.67 -4.89
CA ASP A 29 -22.98 0.33 -3.96
C ASP A 29 -22.31 1.58 -3.37
N ASP A 30 -22.70 2.77 -3.81
CA ASP A 30 -22.18 4.03 -3.27
C ASP A 30 -22.47 4.16 -1.77
N GLY A 31 -21.42 4.35 -0.98
CA GLY A 31 -21.46 4.39 0.47
C GLY A 31 -21.50 3.01 1.16
N LYS A 32 -21.38 1.90 0.42
CA LYS A 32 -21.30 0.57 1.05
C LYS A 32 -19.97 0.37 1.78
N LEU A 33 -20.07 -0.18 2.99
CA LEU A 33 -18.93 -0.56 3.81
C LEU A 33 -18.49 -1.98 3.49
N PHE A 34 -17.20 -2.17 3.29
CA PHE A 34 -16.54 -3.47 3.19
C PHE A 34 -15.58 -3.62 4.37
N SER A 35 -15.52 -4.82 4.95
CA SER A 35 -14.68 -5.10 6.12
C SER A 35 -13.88 -6.37 5.90
N CYS A 36 -12.58 -6.31 6.16
CA CYS A 36 -11.69 -7.46 6.29
C CYS A 36 -11.48 -7.74 7.78
N GLN A 37 -11.69 -9.00 8.20
CA GLN A 37 -11.51 -9.43 9.58
C GLN A 37 -10.49 -10.56 9.62
N ALA A 38 -9.40 -10.37 10.35
CA ALA A 38 -8.42 -11.42 10.63
C ALA A 38 -8.70 -12.02 12.01
N VAL A 39 -8.76 -13.35 12.06
CA VAL A 39 -8.99 -14.12 13.30
C VAL A 39 -7.79 -15.03 13.52
N HIS A 40 -7.05 -14.82 14.61
CA HIS A 40 -5.90 -15.63 14.97
C HIS A 40 -6.10 -16.27 16.35
N PRO A 41 -5.73 -17.55 16.57
CA PRO A 41 -5.89 -18.20 17.87
C PRO A 41 -5.20 -17.48 19.03
N ALA A 42 -4.05 -16.83 18.79
CA ALA A 42 -3.32 -16.07 19.82
C ALA A 42 -4.04 -14.76 20.20
N LEU A 43 -4.95 -14.25 19.37
CA LEU A 43 -5.73 -13.04 19.62
C LEU A 43 -7.10 -13.38 20.24
N ARG A 44 -7.30 -14.59 20.79
CA ARG A 44 -8.61 -14.99 21.35
C ARG A 44 -8.87 -14.42 22.73
N GLU A 45 -7.82 -14.09 23.47
CA GLU A 45 -7.91 -13.53 24.81
C GLU A 45 -8.18 -12.01 24.78
N ASP A 46 -7.78 -11.35 23.69
CA ASP A 46 -8.13 -9.97 23.38
C ASP A 46 -9.30 -9.90 22.39
N PRO A 47 -10.46 -9.34 22.77
CA PRO A 47 -11.68 -9.39 21.95
C PRO A 47 -11.61 -8.50 20.69
N THR A 48 -10.53 -7.76 20.49
CA THR A 48 -10.32 -6.91 19.32
C THR A 48 -9.77 -7.74 18.17
N ALA A 49 -10.66 -8.44 17.47
CA ALA A 49 -10.34 -8.94 16.14
C ALA A 49 -9.78 -7.79 15.29
N LEU A 50 -8.70 -8.05 14.54
CA LEU A 50 -8.13 -7.06 13.64
C LEU A 50 -9.11 -6.86 12.49
N VAL A 51 -9.83 -5.74 12.52
CA VAL A 51 -10.83 -5.37 11.52
C VAL A 51 -10.38 -4.11 10.80
N ALA A 52 -10.21 -4.21 9.49
CA ALA A 52 -10.00 -3.08 8.61
C ALA A 52 -11.25 -2.87 7.76
N SER A 53 -11.72 -1.62 7.64
CA SER A 53 -12.92 -1.31 6.88
C SER A 53 -12.70 -0.19 5.87
N ILE A 54 -13.28 -0.34 4.69
CA ILE A 54 -13.24 0.66 3.61
C ILE A 54 -14.66 0.99 3.16
N THR A 55 -14.90 2.23 2.75
CA THR A 55 -16.19 2.66 2.20
C THR A 55 -16.04 2.90 0.70
N LEU A 56 -16.91 2.27 -0.09
CA LEU A 56 -16.90 2.41 -1.54
C LEU A 56 -17.58 3.72 -1.96
N SER A 57 -16.92 4.50 -2.82
CA SER A 57 -17.50 5.72 -3.43
C SER A 57 -17.60 5.54 -4.93
N VAL A 58 -18.80 5.67 -5.51
CA VAL A 58 -19.07 5.41 -6.93
C VAL A 58 -19.39 6.71 -7.65
N LEU A 59 -18.46 7.16 -8.49
CA LEU A 59 -18.67 8.33 -9.31
C LEU A 59 -19.74 8.09 -10.38
N ARG A 60 -20.87 8.79 -10.26
CA ARG A 60 -21.93 8.79 -11.27
C ARG A 60 -21.68 9.89 -12.28
N SER A 61 -21.51 9.54 -13.55
CA SER A 61 -21.51 10.54 -14.62
C SER A 61 -22.91 11.15 -14.73
N LYS A 62 -23.05 12.43 -14.34
CA LYS A 62 -24.27 13.21 -14.59
C LYS A 62 -24.46 13.31 -16.10
N ARG A 63 -25.18 12.37 -16.69
CA ARG A 63 -25.68 12.46 -18.07
C ARG A 63 -27.01 13.24 -18.12
N ASP A 64 -27.25 14.11 -17.14
CA ASP A 64 -28.37 15.04 -17.06
C ASP A 64 -27.84 16.45 -17.30
N GLY A 65 -27.65 16.75 -18.58
CA GLY A 65 -27.09 18.01 -19.02
C GLY A 65 -27.02 18.05 -20.53
N LYS A 66 -28.18 17.93 -21.18
CA LYS A 66 -28.38 18.30 -22.59
C LYS A 66 -28.19 19.82 -22.73
N GLY A 67 -26.96 20.30 -22.50
CA GLY A 67 -26.55 21.69 -22.58
C GLY A 67 -25.66 21.88 -23.80
N GLU A 68 -26.27 22.06 -24.96
CA GLU A 68 -25.84 23.01 -26.00
C GLU A 68 -24.32 23.24 -26.19
N TRP A 69 -23.56 22.22 -26.62
CA TRP A 69 -22.17 22.41 -27.14
C TRP A 69 -22.13 22.65 -28.67
N GLU A 70 -23.28 22.85 -29.34
CA GLU A 70 -23.36 22.91 -30.81
C GLU A 70 -23.42 24.31 -31.44
N LYS A 71 -23.15 25.40 -30.71
CA LYS A 71 -23.01 26.74 -31.31
C LYS A 71 -21.59 27.26 -31.20
N GLY A 72 -20.72 26.76 -32.07
CA GLY A 72 -19.34 27.24 -32.14
C GLY A 72 -18.51 26.68 -33.29
N LYS A 73 -19.12 26.21 -34.38
CA LYS A 73 -18.41 25.92 -35.62
C LYS A 73 -18.50 27.11 -36.56
N GLU A 74 -17.93 28.25 -36.19
CA GLU A 74 -17.70 29.33 -37.14
C GLU A 74 -16.22 29.73 -37.16
N LYS A 75 -15.58 29.36 -38.29
CA LYS A 75 -14.37 29.93 -38.88
C LYS A 75 -13.18 30.21 -37.97
N ARG A 76 -12.27 29.24 -37.87
CA ARG A 76 -10.82 29.53 -37.88
C ARG A 76 -10.12 28.62 -38.88
N GLU A 77 -10.27 28.95 -40.15
CA GLU A 77 -9.23 28.62 -41.12
C GLU A 77 -7.99 29.45 -40.79
N GLY A 78 -6.85 28.77 -40.68
CA GLY A 78 -5.56 29.36 -41.02
C GLY A 78 -4.83 30.12 -39.91
N LEU A 79 -4.40 29.44 -38.85
CA LEU A 79 -3.12 29.78 -38.22
C LEU A 79 -2.33 28.49 -37.95
N ARG A 80 -1.50 28.14 -38.95
CA ARG A 80 -0.31 27.30 -38.73
C ARG A 80 0.57 28.02 -37.71
N GLY A 81 0.78 27.42 -36.55
CA GLY A 81 1.68 27.97 -35.56
C GLY A 81 1.87 27.00 -34.41
N ARG A 82 2.99 26.26 -34.46
CA ARG A 82 3.78 25.73 -33.33
C ARG A 82 3.09 25.77 -31.96
N ASP A 83 2.86 24.59 -31.37
CA ASP A 83 3.16 24.36 -29.95
C ASP A 83 3.25 22.86 -29.66
N LYS A 84 4.48 22.33 -29.76
CA LYS A 84 4.88 21.01 -29.25
C LYS A 84 5.65 21.23 -27.95
N ARG A 85 5.00 21.67 -26.86
CA ARG A 85 5.70 21.85 -25.58
C ARG A 85 4.74 21.96 -24.38
N ALA A 86 3.99 20.91 -24.04
CA ALA A 86 3.24 20.92 -22.77
C ALA A 86 2.83 19.54 -22.20
N THR A 87 3.57 18.45 -22.47
CA THR A 87 3.21 17.12 -21.92
C THR A 87 4.40 16.33 -21.39
N ARG A 88 5.41 16.99 -20.82
CA ARG A 88 6.63 16.33 -20.31
C ARG A 88 7.00 16.66 -18.85
N LYS A 89 6.10 17.29 -18.09
CA LYS A 89 6.46 17.89 -16.79
C LYS A 89 5.76 17.30 -15.57
N THR A 90 5.03 16.20 -15.72
CA THR A 90 4.34 15.52 -14.60
C THR A 90 4.84 14.11 -14.34
N GLN A 91 5.74 13.57 -15.16
CA GLN A 91 6.26 12.20 -14.97
C GLN A 91 7.55 12.20 -14.14
N ALA A 92 8.47 13.12 -14.39
CA ALA A 92 9.73 13.24 -13.65
C ALA A 92 9.61 13.77 -12.21
N LYS A 93 8.41 13.81 -11.62
CA LYS A 93 8.21 14.15 -10.21
C LYS A 93 7.70 12.96 -9.41
N GLU A 94 7.02 12.02 -10.06
CA GLU A 94 6.57 10.78 -9.43
C GLU A 94 7.74 9.80 -9.29
N ASP A 95 8.64 9.72 -10.28
CA ASP A 95 9.84 8.86 -10.21
C ASP A 95 10.87 9.29 -9.12
N GLU A 96 10.90 10.57 -8.70
CA GLU A 96 11.86 11.07 -7.70
C GLU A 96 11.36 10.86 -6.26
N GLU A 97 10.04 10.79 -6.05
CA GLU A 97 9.45 10.47 -4.73
C GLU A 97 9.52 8.95 -4.44
N GLU A 98 9.50 8.09 -5.47
CA GLU A 98 9.61 6.63 -5.31
C GLU A 98 11.04 6.20 -4.92
N GLU A 99 12.09 6.84 -5.46
CA GLU A 99 13.49 6.57 -5.09
C GLU A 99 13.80 6.98 -3.62
N GLU A 100 13.20 8.05 -3.10
CA GLU A 100 13.40 8.49 -1.69
C GLU A 100 12.71 7.57 -0.66
N GLU A 101 11.65 6.85 -1.05
CA GLU A 101 10.98 5.86 -0.18
C GLU A 101 11.78 4.55 -0.10
N GLU A 102 12.36 4.08 -1.21
CA GLU A 102 13.21 2.86 -1.23
C GLU A 102 14.49 3.02 -0.38
N GLU A 103 15.15 4.19 -0.42
CA GLU A 103 16.36 4.43 0.39
C GLU A 103 16.07 4.44 1.91
N GLN A 104 14.87 4.86 2.33
CA GLN A 104 14.48 4.86 3.75
C GLN A 104 14.18 3.44 4.27
N GLU A 105 13.56 2.58 3.45
CA GLU A 105 13.30 1.19 3.83
C GLU A 105 14.61 0.39 3.99
N GLU A 106 15.61 0.63 3.12
CA GLU A 106 16.93 -0.03 3.24
C GLU A 106 17.70 0.40 4.52
N GLU A 107 17.63 1.67 4.92
CA GLU A 107 18.28 2.14 6.16
C GLU A 107 17.64 1.53 7.42
N GLU A 108 16.31 1.37 7.47
CA GLU A 108 15.62 0.75 8.60
C GLU A 108 15.96 -0.76 8.73
N GLU A 109 16.06 -1.49 7.62
CA GLU A 109 16.47 -2.91 7.64
C GLU A 109 17.92 -3.08 8.13
N GLU A 110 18.85 -2.20 7.74
CA GLU A 110 20.23 -2.23 8.22
C GLU A 110 20.39 -1.87 9.72
N GLU A 111 19.45 -1.14 10.32
CA GLU A 111 19.46 -0.88 11.77
C GLU A 111 18.92 -2.07 12.56
N GLU A 112 17.84 -2.71 12.10
CA GLU A 112 17.28 -3.91 12.75
C GLU A 112 18.28 -5.08 12.75
N GLU A 113 19.01 -5.34 11.66
CA GLU A 113 20.03 -6.41 11.62
C GLU A 113 21.18 -6.17 12.61
N LYS A 114 21.55 -4.90 12.88
CA LYS A 114 22.61 -4.58 13.85
C LYS A 114 22.15 -4.78 15.29
N GLU A 115 20.90 -4.44 15.62
CA GLU A 115 20.36 -4.68 16.96
C GLU A 115 20.27 -6.20 17.26
N GLU A 116 19.89 -7.03 16.27
CA GLU A 116 19.89 -8.49 16.45
C GLU A 116 21.30 -9.08 16.66
N GLU A 117 22.33 -8.60 15.94
CA GLU A 117 23.72 -9.04 16.16
C GLU A 117 24.25 -8.63 17.56
N GLU A 118 23.91 -7.43 18.05
CA GLU A 118 24.33 -6.99 19.39
C GLU A 118 23.65 -7.81 20.51
N GLU A 119 22.36 -8.18 20.36
CA GLU A 119 21.68 -9.04 21.33
C GLU A 119 22.27 -10.46 21.38
N GLU A 120 22.65 -11.05 20.23
CA GLU A 120 23.31 -12.37 20.21
C GLU A 120 24.70 -12.34 20.87
N GLU A 121 25.50 -11.27 20.68
CA GLU A 121 26.79 -11.12 21.36
C GLU A 121 26.64 -10.97 22.89
N GLU A 122 25.62 -10.23 23.37
CA GLU A 122 25.35 -10.12 24.82
C GLU A 122 24.93 -11.46 25.45
N GLU A 123 24.11 -12.28 24.76
CA GLU A 123 23.74 -13.62 25.24
C GLU A 123 24.95 -14.57 25.32
N GLU A 124 25.88 -14.52 24.34
CA GLU A 124 27.10 -15.32 24.38
C GLU A 124 28.04 -14.91 25.54
N GLU A 125 28.18 -13.61 25.83
CA GLU A 125 28.97 -13.13 26.97
C GLU A 125 28.38 -13.57 28.33
N GLU A 126 27.04 -13.54 28.49
CA GLU A 126 26.39 -14.03 29.71
C GLU A 126 26.59 -15.54 29.92
N GLU A 127 26.54 -16.36 28.86
CA GLU A 127 26.80 -17.81 28.95
C GLU A 127 28.25 -18.10 29.35
N GLU A 128 29.24 -17.35 28.83
CA GLU A 128 30.66 -17.52 29.21
C GLU A 128 30.91 -17.13 30.68
N GLU A 129 30.28 -16.07 31.19
CA GLU A 129 30.39 -15.67 32.61
C GLU A 129 29.79 -16.72 33.56
N GLU A 130 28.66 -17.34 33.20
CA GLU A 130 28.06 -18.42 34.00
C GLU A 130 28.95 -19.68 34.05
N GLU A 131 29.64 -20.04 32.96
CA GLU A 131 30.57 -21.17 32.95
C GLU A 131 31.82 -20.94 33.82
N GLU A 132 32.35 -19.70 33.88
CA GLU A 132 33.49 -19.36 34.76
C GLU A 132 33.14 -19.38 36.25
N GLU A 133 31.90 -19.08 36.64
CA GLU A 133 31.46 -19.15 38.04
C GLU A 133 31.29 -20.60 38.56
N GLU A 134 31.12 -21.58 37.67
CA GLU A 134 30.94 -22.99 38.02
C GLU A 134 32.25 -23.79 38.22
N GLU A 135 33.42 -23.27 37.80
CA GLU A 135 34.76 -23.89 38.01
C GLU A 135 35.44 -23.57 39.37
#